data_AF-A0A2E1VQR5-F1
#
_entry.id   AF-A0A2E1VQR5-F1
#
_cell.length_a   1.000
_cell.length_b   1.000
_cell.length_c   1.000
_cell.angle_alpha   90.00
_cell.angle_beta   90.00
_cell.angle_gamma   90.00
#
_symmetry.space_group_name_H-M   'P 1'
#
loop_
_entity.id
_entity.type
_entity.pdbx_description
1 polymer ?
#
loop_
_entity_poly.entity_id
_entity_poly.type
_entity_poly.pdbx_seq_one_letter_code
_entity_poly.pdbx_strand_id
1 'polypeptide(L)'
;MRGSLRIEPGSRAEGQFRTDFRAPSLPVESPFRRARAARWRGCVPWPSLGAPPPGQGLVVLVPLLPMRPSALRLVPLEDRYTVHRLAPDATVPGEVAASPWHTITRSPEELSIVCAAHIAVDAQRRETGFVCYRVAGVLDFALVGILARLTQALAEQRISVFAVSSFDTDFVLVRASDQDAAIRAWRQAGIEVADASS
;
A
#
# COMPACT_ATOMS: atom_id res chain seq x y z
N MET A 1 29.26 -1.04 -66.00
CA MET A 1 28.44 -1.94 -65.16
C MET A 1 28.09 -1.18 -63.90
N ARG A 2 26.79 -0.87 -63.72
CA ARG A 2 26.24 -0.07 -62.61
C ARG A 2 25.88 -0.99 -61.44
N GLY A 3 26.04 -0.50 -60.22
CA GLY A 3 25.57 -1.14 -58.99
C GLY A 3 25.42 -0.12 -57.87
N SER A 4 24.48 0.80 -58.05
CA SER A 4 24.08 1.79 -57.03
C SER A 4 23.14 1.11 -56.03
N LEU A 5 23.56 0.99 -54.77
CA LEU A 5 22.72 0.47 -53.70
C LEU A 5 21.68 1.53 -53.33
N ARG A 6 20.42 1.25 -53.66
CA ARG A 6 19.26 2.09 -53.37
C ARG A 6 18.78 1.74 -51.96
N ILE A 7 18.84 2.69 -51.03
CA ILE A 7 18.26 2.55 -49.70
C ILE A 7 16.78 2.91 -49.81
N GLU A 8 15.91 1.92 -49.59
CA GLU A 8 14.45 2.09 -49.50
C GLU A 8 14.09 2.56 -48.08
N PRO A 9 13.29 3.63 -47.89
CA PRO A 9 12.75 4.00 -46.59
C PRO A 9 11.51 3.14 -46.30
N GLY A 10 11.69 2.12 -45.46
CA GLY A 10 10.62 1.23 -44.99
C GLY A 10 9.66 1.92 -44.02
N SER A 11 8.46 2.21 -44.54
CA SER A 11 7.15 2.31 -43.91
C SER A 11 7.06 2.53 -42.38
N ARG A 12 6.62 3.74 -42.04
CA ARG A 12 5.98 4.14 -40.79
C ARG A 12 4.74 3.26 -40.56
N ALA A 13 4.79 2.35 -39.60
CA ALA A 13 3.61 1.67 -39.07
C ALA A 13 3.10 2.47 -37.85
N GLU A 14 2.24 3.44 -38.10
CA GLU A 14 1.40 4.05 -37.07
C GLU A 14 0.38 2.99 -36.61
N GLY A 15 0.76 2.22 -35.59
CA GLY A 15 -0.16 1.33 -34.87
C GLY A 15 -1.08 2.17 -34.00
N GLN A 16 -2.21 2.59 -34.57
CA GLN A 16 -3.29 3.24 -33.84
C GLN A 16 -3.91 2.22 -32.87
N PHE A 17 -3.54 2.30 -31.59
CA PHE A 17 -4.15 1.49 -30.54
C PHE A 17 -5.60 1.96 -30.34
N ARG A 18 -6.55 1.09 -30.72
CA ARG A 18 -7.97 1.21 -30.37
C ARG A 18 -8.12 1.20 -28.86
N THR A 19 -8.56 2.33 -28.30
CA THR A 19 -9.04 2.43 -26.91
C THR A 19 -10.50 1.96 -26.84
N ASP A 20 -10.72 0.66 -26.88
CA ASP A 20 -12.02 0.06 -26.51
C ASP A 20 -11.83 -0.85 -25.30
N PHE A 21 -11.56 -0.24 -24.14
CA PHE A 21 -11.68 -0.92 -22.85
C PHE A 21 -13.00 -0.48 -22.21
N ARG A 22 -14.08 -1.20 -22.56
CA ARG A 22 -15.39 -1.02 -21.94
C ARG A 22 -15.38 -1.77 -20.61
N ALA A 23 -15.23 -1.04 -19.51
CA ALA A 23 -15.36 -1.60 -18.17
C ALA A 23 -16.76 -2.23 -17.98
N PRO A 24 -16.88 -3.46 -17.47
CA PRO A 24 -18.19 -4.02 -17.12
C PRO A 24 -18.76 -3.23 -15.94
N SER A 25 -19.93 -2.62 -16.15
CA SER A 25 -20.71 -1.97 -15.11
C SER A 25 -21.33 -3.01 -14.19
N LEU A 26 -20.68 -3.30 -13.07
CA LEU A 26 -21.30 -4.04 -11.97
C LEU A 26 -22.10 -3.07 -11.08
N PRO A 27 -23.34 -3.42 -10.70
CA PRO A 27 -24.12 -2.60 -9.78
C PRO A 27 -23.50 -2.67 -8.38
N VAL A 28 -23.14 -1.51 -7.84
CA VAL A 28 -22.74 -1.37 -6.43
C VAL A 28 -24.03 -1.21 -5.60
N GLU A 29 -24.50 -2.30 -5.00
CA GLU A 29 -25.51 -2.22 -3.94
C GLU A 29 -24.80 -2.33 -2.59
N SER A 30 -24.86 -1.26 -1.79
CA SER A 30 -24.34 -1.25 -0.43
C SER A 30 -25.37 -1.87 0.53
N PRO A 31 -25.03 -2.89 1.36
CA PRO A 31 -26.00 -3.48 2.27
C PRO A 31 -26.23 -2.69 3.57
N PHE A 32 -25.63 -1.51 3.77
CA PHE A 32 -25.81 -0.76 5.03
C PHE A 32 -26.81 0.40 4.93
N ARG A 33 -28.10 0.06 4.86
CA ARG A 33 -29.19 0.99 5.19
C ARG A 33 -29.64 0.81 6.64
N ARG A 34 -29.37 1.86 7.44
CA ARG A 34 -30.12 2.36 8.63
C ARG A 34 -30.85 1.31 9.50
N ALA A 35 -30.33 1.05 10.69
CA ALA A 35 -31.15 0.66 11.84
C ALA A 35 -31.17 1.82 12.86
N ARG A 36 -32.36 2.35 13.10
CA ARG A 36 -32.64 3.42 14.07
C ARG A 36 -32.50 2.88 15.49
N ALA A 37 -32.12 3.77 16.41
CA ALA A 37 -32.12 3.54 17.84
C ALA A 37 -33.50 3.02 18.32
N ALA A 38 -33.54 1.75 18.74
CA ALA A 38 -34.67 1.18 19.46
C ALA A 38 -34.51 1.52 20.95
N ARG A 39 -35.42 2.36 21.46
CA ARG A 39 -35.66 2.57 22.90
C ARG A 39 -36.03 1.24 23.54
N TRP A 40 -35.17 0.72 24.43
CA TRP A 40 -35.54 -0.37 25.31
C TRP A 40 -36.43 0.17 26.43
N ARG A 41 -37.71 -0.24 26.41
CA ARG A 41 -38.59 -0.23 27.58
C ARG A 41 -38.44 -1.60 28.23
N GLY A 42 -37.92 -1.65 29.45
CA GLY A 42 -37.74 -2.89 30.19
C GLY A 42 -36.97 -2.69 31.49
N CYS A 43 -37.51 -1.85 32.39
CA CYS A 43 -37.09 -1.89 33.79
C CYS A 43 -37.58 -3.21 34.39
N VAL A 44 -36.65 -4.04 34.87
CA VAL A 44 -36.93 -5.15 35.77
C VAL A 44 -36.49 -4.71 37.17
N PRO A 45 -37.24 -4.98 38.25
CA PRO A 45 -36.91 -4.46 39.57
C PRO A 45 -35.66 -5.14 40.12
N TRP A 46 -34.78 -4.35 40.72
CA TRP A 46 -33.61 -4.78 41.47
C TRP A 46 -34.03 -5.53 42.74
N PRO A 47 -33.58 -6.78 43.00
CA PRO A 47 -33.72 -7.35 44.33
C PRO A 47 -32.62 -6.79 45.23
N SER A 48 -33.03 -6.32 46.40
CA SER A 48 -32.20 -5.97 47.55
C SER A 48 -31.17 -7.07 47.85
N LEU A 49 -29.90 -6.81 47.50
CA LEU A 49 -28.75 -7.63 47.86
C LEU A 49 -28.41 -7.42 49.33
N GLY A 50 -28.68 -8.45 50.14
CA GLY A 50 -28.08 -8.61 51.45
C GLY A 50 -26.57 -8.83 51.34
N ALA A 51 -25.85 -8.52 52.42
CA ALA A 51 -24.40 -8.61 52.50
C ALA A 51 -23.89 -10.05 52.24
N PRO A 52 -22.76 -10.22 51.53
CA PRO A 52 -22.19 -11.55 51.28
C PRO A 52 -21.53 -12.14 52.55
N PRO A 53 -21.58 -13.47 52.75
CA PRO A 53 -20.91 -14.13 53.86
C PRO A 53 -19.38 -14.11 53.70
N PRO A 54 -18.60 -14.00 54.80
CA PRO A 54 -17.14 -14.03 54.74
C PRO A 54 -16.65 -15.47 54.50
N GLY A 55 -15.79 -15.67 53.49
CA GLY A 55 -15.02 -16.91 53.37
C GLY A 55 -14.86 -17.54 51.99
N GLN A 56 -14.99 -16.80 50.88
CA GLN A 56 -14.66 -17.35 49.56
C GLN A 56 -13.70 -16.42 48.81
N GLY A 57 -12.59 -17.01 48.37
CA GLY A 57 -11.45 -16.31 47.79
C GLY A 57 -11.82 -15.43 46.61
N LEU A 58 -11.22 -14.24 46.56
CA LEU A 58 -11.27 -13.37 45.40
C LEU A 58 -10.65 -14.11 44.20
N VAL A 59 -11.49 -14.63 43.31
CA VAL A 59 -11.08 -14.85 41.93
C VAL A 59 -11.09 -13.48 41.29
N VAL A 60 -9.92 -12.82 41.24
CA VAL A 60 -9.76 -11.61 40.44
C VAL A 60 -9.91 -12.05 38.99
N LEU A 61 -11.12 -11.88 38.45
CA LEU A 61 -11.37 -11.97 37.03
C LEU A 61 -10.63 -10.80 36.40
N VAL A 62 -9.35 -11.01 36.07
CA VAL A 62 -8.61 -10.08 35.23
C VAL A 62 -9.43 -10.00 33.95
N PRO A 63 -10.09 -8.88 33.63
CA PRO A 63 -10.79 -8.78 32.38
C PRO A 63 -9.73 -9.04 31.31
N LEU A 64 -9.97 -10.05 30.47
CA LEU A 64 -9.27 -10.20 29.20
C LEU A 64 -9.41 -8.84 28.52
N LEU A 65 -8.40 -7.99 28.66
CA LEU A 65 -8.30 -6.76 27.90
C LEU A 65 -8.46 -7.22 26.45
N PRO A 66 -9.45 -6.70 25.70
CA PRO A 66 -9.61 -7.09 24.32
C PRO A 66 -8.25 -6.88 23.67
N MET A 67 -7.64 -7.96 23.15
CA MET A 67 -6.38 -7.85 22.43
C MET A 67 -6.62 -6.78 21.38
N ARG A 68 -5.99 -5.62 21.55
CA ARG A 68 -6.05 -4.58 20.53
C ARG A 68 -5.48 -5.25 19.30
N PRO A 69 -6.24 -5.39 18.18
CA PRO A 69 -5.64 -5.91 16.96
C PRO A 69 -4.37 -5.08 16.75
N SER A 70 -3.22 -5.76 16.66
CA SER A 70 -1.91 -5.13 16.57
C SER A 70 -2.03 -3.98 15.57
N ALA A 71 -1.92 -2.75 16.07
CA ALA A 71 -2.18 -1.60 15.24
C ALA A 71 -1.13 -1.58 14.13
N LEU A 72 -1.56 -1.84 12.90
CA LEU A 72 -0.69 -1.77 11.74
C LEU A 72 -0.17 -0.33 11.67
N ARG A 73 1.14 -0.16 11.68
CA ARG A 73 1.78 1.16 11.69
C ARG A 73 2.67 1.33 10.47
N LEU A 74 2.51 2.44 9.78
CA LEU A 74 3.32 2.86 8.65
C LEU A 74 4.33 3.93 9.08
N VAL A 75 5.55 3.81 8.59
CA VAL A 75 6.64 4.76 8.82
C VAL A 75 7.09 5.35 7.49
N PRO A 76 7.04 6.67 7.30
CA PRO A 76 7.53 7.29 6.07
C PRO A 76 9.04 7.15 5.96
N LEU A 77 9.53 6.98 4.73
CA LEU A 77 10.94 7.17 4.40
C LEU A 77 11.15 8.64 4.01
N GLU A 78 12.37 9.15 4.23
CA GLU A 78 12.69 10.58 4.13
C GLU A 78 12.72 11.10 2.68
N ASP A 79 13.11 10.24 1.73
CA ASP A 79 13.28 10.62 0.33
C ASP A 79 11.99 10.65 -0.48
N ARG A 80 12.06 11.35 -1.62
CA ARG A 80 11.16 11.11 -2.76
C ARG A 80 11.76 10.03 -3.64
N TYR A 81 10.92 9.22 -4.26
CA TYR A 81 11.35 8.07 -5.06
C TYR A 81 10.90 8.18 -6.51
N THR A 82 11.65 7.51 -7.39
CA THR A 82 11.33 7.33 -8.81
C THR A 82 11.39 5.86 -9.15
N VAL A 83 10.43 5.40 -9.96
CA VAL A 83 10.40 4.04 -10.52
C VAL A 83 10.92 4.13 -11.96
N HIS A 84 11.94 3.35 -12.28
CA HIS A 84 12.62 3.34 -13.57
C HIS A 84 12.43 1.99 -14.26
N ARG A 85 12.25 2.03 -15.59
CA ARG A 85 12.25 0.86 -16.46
C ARG A 85 13.43 0.94 -17.42
N LEU A 86 14.30 -0.07 -17.36
CA LEU A 86 15.46 -0.25 -18.22
C LEU A 86 15.32 -1.54 -19.04
N ALA A 87 16.22 -1.73 -20.01
CA ALA A 87 16.29 -2.96 -20.79
C ALA A 87 16.56 -4.20 -19.88
N PRO A 88 16.10 -5.41 -20.27
CA PRO A 88 16.25 -6.63 -19.47
C PRO A 88 17.71 -7.01 -19.17
N ASP A 89 18.66 -6.58 -20.00
CA ASP A 89 20.09 -6.85 -19.93
C ASP A 89 20.90 -5.63 -19.41
N ALA A 90 20.23 -4.52 -19.08
CA ALA A 90 20.90 -3.33 -18.56
C ALA A 90 21.63 -3.62 -17.24
N THR A 91 22.75 -2.93 -17.03
CA THR A 91 23.50 -3.01 -15.77
C THR A 91 22.86 -2.10 -14.72
N VAL A 92 22.89 -2.51 -13.46
CA VAL A 92 22.44 -1.67 -12.34
C VAL A 92 23.47 -0.56 -12.11
N PRO A 93 23.06 0.73 -12.10
CA PRO A 93 23.99 1.82 -11.80
C PRO A 93 24.60 1.70 -10.39
N GLY A 94 25.90 1.98 -10.25
CA GLY A 94 26.60 1.88 -8.97
C GLY A 94 26.03 2.81 -7.89
N GLU A 95 25.57 4.01 -8.28
CA GLU A 95 24.93 4.98 -7.37
C GLU A 95 23.63 4.43 -6.77
N VAL A 96 22.84 3.67 -7.55
CA VAL A 96 21.62 3.01 -7.05
C VAL A 96 21.99 1.97 -6.00
N ALA A 97 22.99 1.14 -6.27
CA ALA A 97 23.43 0.09 -5.34
C ALA A 97 24.00 0.67 -4.02
N ALA A 98 24.52 1.89 -4.05
CA ALA A 98 24.99 2.60 -2.87
C ALA A 98 23.88 3.33 -2.09
N SER A 99 22.66 3.40 -2.63
CA SER A 99 21.53 4.09 -1.99
C SER A 99 21.08 3.38 -0.70
N PRO A 100 20.76 4.11 0.39
CA PRO A 100 20.30 3.54 1.66
C PRO A 100 19.06 2.64 1.53
N TRP A 101 18.17 2.99 0.60
CA TRP A 101 17.04 2.15 0.23
C TRP A 101 16.86 2.17 -1.28
N HIS A 102 16.70 0.98 -1.86
CA HIS A 102 16.39 0.78 -3.26
C HIS A 102 15.78 -0.62 -3.45
N THR A 103 15.09 -0.82 -4.57
CA THR A 103 14.70 -2.15 -5.04
C THR A 103 15.09 -2.31 -6.50
N ILE A 104 15.53 -3.53 -6.82
CA ILE A 104 15.94 -3.92 -8.16
C ILE A 104 15.21 -5.22 -8.47
N THR A 105 14.35 -5.19 -9.48
CA THR A 105 13.62 -6.36 -9.96
C THR A 105 13.97 -6.57 -11.42
N ARG A 106 14.55 -7.74 -11.73
CA ARG A 106 14.83 -8.13 -13.12
C ARG A 106 13.87 -9.23 -13.54
N SER A 107 13.22 -9.03 -14.67
CA SER A 107 12.44 -10.06 -15.38
C SER A 107 12.98 -10.22 -16.80
N PRO A 108 12.51 -11.22 -17.57
CA PRO A 108 12.86 -11.33 -18.99
C PRO A 108 12.45 -10.09 -19.82
N GLU A 109 11.47 -9.31 -19.36
CA GLU A 109 10.89 -8.17 -20.07
C GLU A 109 11.52 -6.83 -19.69
N GLU A 110 12.12 -6.70 -18.50
CA GLU A 110 12.71 -5.44 -18.04
C GLU A 110 13.64 -5.58 -16.84
N LEU A 111 14.38 -4.50 -16.60
CA LEU A 111 14.98 -4.18 -15.31
C LEU A 111 14.21 -3.01 -14.69
N SER A 112 13.51 -3.26 -13.58
CA SER A 112 12.79 -2.27 -12.79
C SER A 112 13.64 -1.84 -11.59
N ILE A 113 13.81 -0.53 -11.41
CA ILE A 113 14.56 0.05 -10.30
C ILE A 113 13.71 1.08 -9.59
N VAL A 114 13.62 1.00 -8.27
CA VAL A 114 13.14 2.12 -7.45
C VAL A 114 14.28 2.62 -6.58
N CYS A 115 14.56 3.92 -6.66
CA CYS A 115 15.60 4.58 -5.90
C CYS A 115 15.21 6.02 -5.58
N ALA A 116 16.00 6.68 -4.73
CA ALA A 116 15.79 8.09 -4.39
C ALA A 116 15.82 8.95 -5.67
N ALA A 117 14.94 9.95 -5.74
CA ALA A 117 14.68 10.73 -6.95
C ALA A 117 15.86 11.64 -7.35
N HIS A 118 16.81 11.87 -6.44
CA HIS A 118 18.02 12.63 -6.71
C HIS A 118 19.10 11.79 -7.42
N ILE A 119 18.96 10.46 -7.46
CA ILE A 119 19.90 9.56 -8.14
C ILE A 119 19.56 9.55 -9.65
N ALA A 120 20.55 9.82 -10.48
CA ALA A 120 20.38 9.81 -11.93
C ALA A 120 20.42 8.38 -12.46
N VAL A 121 19.36 7.97 -13.16
CA VAL A 121 19.27 6.68 -13.85
C VAL A 121 18.88 6.91 -15.30
N ASP A 122 19.74 6.47 -16.22
CA ASP A 122 19.43 6.44 -17.65
C ASP A 122 18.46 5.29 -17.95
N ALA A 123 17.19 5.65 -18.11
CA ALA A 123 16.08 4.71 -18.23
C ALA A 123 15.19 5.04 -19.42
N GLN A 124 14.65 4.00 -20.07
CA GLN A 124 13.73 4.13 -21.19
C GLN A 124 12.41 4.79 -20.76
N ARG A 125 11.98 4.55 -19.53
CA ARG A 125 10.81 5.16 -18.91
C ARG A 125 11.05 5.37 -17.42
N ARG A 126 10.46 6.44 -16.87
CA ARG A 126 10.46 6.70 -15.43
C ARG A 126 9.14 7.29 -14.96
N GLU A 127 8.76 6.98 -13.73
CA GLU A 127 7.62 7.55 -13.02
C GLU A 127 8.12 8.19 -11.72
N THR A 128 8.00 9.51 -11.60
CA THR A 128 8.61 10.30 -10.51
C THR A 128 7.60 10.69 -9.42
N GLY A 129 8.11 11.21 -8.31
CA GLY A 129 7.28 11.88 -7.31
C GLY A 129 6.52 10.89 -6.44
N PHE A 130 7.16 9.80 -6.04
CA PHE A 130 6.61 8.89 -5.05
C PHE A 130 7.10 9.26 -3.64
N VAL A 131 6.28 8.95 -2.65
CA VAL A 131 6.69 8.80 -1.24
C VAL A 131 6.52 7.36 -0.84
N CYS A 132 7.44 6.88 0.00
CA CYS A 132 7.46 5.49 0.45
C CYS A 132 7.11 5.40 1.93
N TYR A 133 6.31 4.41 2.27
CA TYR A 133 6.01 4.03 3.65
C TYR A 133 6.36 2.57 3.86
N ARG A 134 7.09 2.28 4.93
CA ARG A 134 7.39 0.92 5.39
C ARG A 134 6.40 0.50 6.46
N VAL A 135 6.02 -0.77 6.46
CA VAL A 135 5.28 -1.37 7.58
C VAL A 135 6.24 -1.55 8.78
N ALA A 136 5.85 -1.03 9.94
CA ALA A 136 6.64 -1.12 11.16
C ALA A 136 6.66 -2.55 11.71
N GLY A 137 7.81 -2.96 12.24
CA GLY A 137 8.05 -4.32 12.72
C GLY A 137 8.50 -5.29 11.62
N VAL A 138 8.90 -6.49 12.05
CA VAL A 138 9.08 -7.65 11.16
C VAL A 138 7.73 -8.31 11.04
N LEU A 139 7.26 -8.49 9.81
CA LEU A 139 6.04 -9.20 9.52
C LEU A 139 6.31 -10.70 9.67
N ASP A 140 5.55 -11.35 10.55
CA ASP A 140 5.48 -12.80 10.56
C ASP A 140 4.90 -13.25 9.20
N PHE A 141 5.58 -14.16 8.50
CA PHE A 141 5.11 -14.72 7.22
C PHE A 141 3.72 -15.35 7.32
N ALA A 142 3.26 -15.70 8.53
CA ALA A 142 1.90 -16.18 8.78
C ALA A 142 0.82 -15.07 8.70
N LEU A 143 1.21 -13.79 8.65
CA LEU A 143 0.31 -12.65 8.72
C LEU A 143 -0.29 -12.34 7.34
N VAL A 144 -1.40 -13.01 7.04
CA VAL A 144 -2.13 -12.86 5.78
C VAL A 144 -2.91 -11.55 5.73
N GLY A 145 -2.88 -10.88 4.57
CA GLY A 145 -3.83 -9.82 4.25
C GLY A 145 -3.42 -8.39 4.61
N ILE A 146 -2.17 -8.16 5.05
CA ILE A 146 -1.67 -6.80 5.34
C ILE A 146 -1.68 -5.94 4.09
N LEU A 147 -1.06 -6.41 3.01
CA LEU A 147 -1.08 -5.72 1.72
C LEU A 147 -2.51 -5.50 1.23
N ALA A 148 -3.40 -6.50 1.38
CA ALA A 148 -4.81 -6.35 1.02
C ALA A 148 -5.47 -5.20 1.80
N ARG A 149 -5.30 -5.15 3.11
CA ARG A 149 -5.82 -4.07 3.95
C ARG A 149 -5.24 -2.70 3.58
N LEU A 150 -3.94 -2.61 3.32
CA LEU A 150 -3.26 -1.37 2.93
C LEU A 150 -3.75 -0.85 1.58
N THR A 151 -3.81 -1.73 0.59
CA THR A 151 -4.19 -1.39 -0.79
C THR A 151 -5.68 -1.16 -0.94
N GLN A 152 -6.53 -1.88 -0.18
CA GLN A 152 -7.97 -1.65 -0.17
C GLN A 152 -8.31 -0.22 0.31
N ALA A 153 -7.69 0.23 1.41
CA ALA A 153 -7.89 1.59 1.92
C ALA A 153 -7.58 2.66 0.85
N LEU A 154 -6.55 2.44 0.04
CA LEU A 154 -6.17 3.33 -1.06
C LEU A 154 -7.11 3.21 -2.27
N ALA A 155 -7.50 1.98 -2.63
CA ALA A 155 -8.38 1.70 -3.76
C ALA A 155 -9.76 2.35 -3.59
N GLU A 156 -10.30 2.37 -2.37
CA GLU A 156 -11.57 3.06 -2.04
C GLU A 156 -11.51 4.57 -2.32
N GLN A 157 -10.31 5.16 -2.27
CA GLN A 157 -10.04 6.57 -2.60
C GLN A 157 -9.49 6.78 -4.02
N ARG A 158 -9.41 5.72 -4.84
CA ARG A 158 -8.80 5.72 -6.19
C ARG A 158 -7.34 6.17 -6.21
N ILE A 159 -6.60 5.91 -5.15
CA ILE A 159 -5.18 6.23 -5.05
C ILE A 159 -4.38 5.07 -5.63
N SER A 160 -3.51 5.37 -6.60
CA SER A 160 -2.59 4.39 -7.16
C SER A 160 -1.48 4.04 -6.16
N VAL A 161 -1.13 2.76 -6.10
CA VAL A 161 -0.12 2.23 -5.17
C VAL A 161 0.90 1.39 -5.93
N PHE A 162 2.17 1.53 -5.58
CA PHE A 162 3.25 0.65 -5.99
C PHE A 162 3.77 -0.06 -4.74
N ALA A 163 3.49 -1.36 -4.62
CA ALA A 163 3.85 -2.16 -3.45
C ALA A 163 5.12 -2.98 -3.72
N VAL A 164 6.02 -3.01 -2.75
CA VAL A 164 7.27 -3.77 -2.79
C VAL A 164 7.39 -4.55 -1.49
N SER A 165 7.53 -5.86 -1.59
CA SER A 165 7.80 -6.72 -0.44
C SER A 165 9.29 -6.99 -0.32
N SER A 166 9.77 -7.10 0.92
CA SER A 166 11.08 -7.63 1.27
C SER A 166 10.89 -8.91 2.08
N PHE A 167 11.99 -9.47 2.59
CA PHE A 167 11.91 -10.62 3.51
C PHE A 167 11.19 -10.25 4.81
N ASP A 168 11.56 -9.12 5.42
CA ASP A 168 11.06 -8.77 6.75
C ASP A 168 9.74 -7.98 6.73
N THR A 169 9.49 -7.21 5.67
CA THR A 169 8.39 -6.24 5.68
C THR A 169 8.00 -5.77 4.28
N ASP A 170 6.86 -5.08 4.22
CA ASP A 170 6.32 -4.46 3.01
C ASP A 170 6.56 -2.95 2.98
N PHE A 171 6.69 -2.44 1.78
CA PHE A 171 6.78 -1.04 1.44
C PHE A 171 5.66 -0.67 0.47
N VAL A 172 4.99 0.44 0.72
CA VAL A 172 3.94 0.98 -0.14
C VAL A 172 4.32 2.39 -0.58
N LEU A 173 4.33 2.59 -1.89
CA LEU A 173 4.62 3.87 -2.51
C LEU A 173 3.34 4.44 -3.10
N VAL A 174 3.10 5.74 -2.84
CA VAL A 174 1.99 6.51 -3.41
C VAL A 174 2.55 7.78 -4.05
N ARG A 175 1.81 8.38 -4.99
CA ARG A 175 2.21 9.68 -5.54
C ARG A 175 2.23 10.73 -4.43
N ALA A 176 3.22 11.61 -4.47
CA ALA A 176 3.37 12.76 -3.59
C ALA A 176 2.10 13.64 -3.57
N SER A 177 1.44 13.80 -4.72
CA SER A 177 0.18 14.52 -4.85
C SER A 177 -0.98 13.90 -4.06
N ASP A 178 -0.93 12.60 -3.82
CA ASP A 178 -1.98 11.83 -3.16
C ASP A 178 -1.64 11.54 -1.69
N GLN A 179 -0.48 12.00 -1.21
CA GLN A 179 0.08 11.67 0.10
C GLN A 179 -0.91 11.93 1.24
N ASP A 180 -1.49 13.13 1.31
CA ASP A 180 -2.43 13.48 2.38
C ASP A 180 -3.71 12.65 2.32
N ALA A 181 -4.17 12.33 1.11
CA ALA A 181 -5.35 11.48 0.91
C ALA A 181 -5.07 10.04 1.35
N ALA A 182 -3.87 9.52 1.05
CA ALA A 182 -3.43 8.19 1.47
C ALA A 182 -3.32 8.09 3.00
N ILE A 183 -2.71 9.09 3.65
CA ILE A 183 -2.60 9.14 5.12
C ILE A 183 -4.00 9.14 5.76
N ARG A 184 -4.93 9.96 5.23
CA ARG A 184 -6.32 9.97 5.73
C ARG A 184 -7.01 8.62 5.54
N ALA A 185 -6.85 7.98 4.38
CA ALA A 185 -7.44 6.68 4.07
C ALA A 185 -6.94 5.60 5.03
N TRP A 186 -5.63 5.51 5.25
CA TRP A 186 -5.03 4.57 6.19
C TRP A 186 -5.52 4.83 7.62
N ARG A 187 -5.53 6.08 8.08
CA ARG A 187 -6.04 6.43 9.41
C ARG A 187 -7.53 6.07 9.59
N GLN A 188 -8.36 6.28 8.57
CA GLN A 188 -9.77 5.86 8.58
C GLN A 188 -9.93 4.33 8.64
N ALA A 189 -9.01 3.59 8.03
CA ALA A 189 -8.94 2.13 8.10
C ALA A 189 -8.31 1.60 9.40
N GLY A 190 -8.05 2.46 10.40
CA GLY A 190 -7.44 2.09 11.68
C GLY A 190 -5.97 1.69 11.56
N ILE A 191 -5.25 2.24 10.58
CA ILE A 191 -3.81 2.06 10.38
C ILE A 191 -3.13 3.33 10.87
N GLU A 192 -2.17 3.15 11.78
CA GLU A 192 -1.37 4.26 12.29
C GLU A 192 -0.35 4.71 11.25
N VAL A 193 -0.14 6.01 11.12
CA VAL A 193 0.90 6.57 10.25
C VAL A 193 1.74 7.50 11.09
N ALA A 194 3.03 7.17 11.21
CA ALA A 194 4.01 7.99 11.88
C ALA A 194 4.17 9.33 11.16
N ASP A 195 4.41 10.39 11.92
CA ASP A 195 4.80 11.67 11.33
C ASP A 195 6.19 11.54 10.71
N ALA A 196 6.44 12.28 9.63
CA ALA A 196 7.77 12.39 9.07
C ALA A 196 8.67 13.05 10.12
N SER A 197 9.78 12.40 10.50
CA SER A 197 10.79 13.01 11.34
C SER A 197 11.30 14.26 10.62
N SER A 198 11.04 15.43 11.23
CA SER A 198 11.50 16.73 10.75
C SER A 198 12.97 16.95 11.06
#